data_AF-A0A845RVE7-F1
#
_entry.id   AF-A0A845RVE7-F1
#
_cell.length_a   1.000
_cell.length_b   1.000
_cell.length_c   1.000
_cell.angle_alpha   90.00
_cell.angle_beta   90.00
_cell.angle_gamma   90.00
#
_symmetry.space_group_name_H-M   'P 1'
#
loop_
_entity.id
_entity.type
_entity.pdbx_description
1 polymer ?
#
loop_
_entity_poly.entity_id
_entity_poly.type
_entity_poly.pdbx_seq_one_letter_code
_entity_poly.pdbx_strand_id
1 'polypeptide(L)'
;MQEGKHKQMDDTIRLVRWLSEHPKIQSRLCDGEFESTAGECIEMIEMLEKYSFYDMIFILLMKNRHDPVIDEALTKTVTEKIANEWERIGTEQMCRDIKERIRKEIKINEVS
;
A
#
# COMPACT_ATOMS: atom_id res chain seq x y z
N MET A 1 24.66 6.22 -10.95
CA MET A 1 23.90 6.68 -9.76
C MET A 1 23.13 8.00 -9.96
N GLN A 2 23.37 8.77 -11.04
CA GLN A 2 22.68 10.05 -11.30
C GLN A 2 21.37 9.89 -12.09
N GLU A 3 21.27 8.93 -13.02
CA GLU A 3 20.08 8.73 -13.87
C GLU A 3 18.82 8.32 -13.08
N GLY A 4 18.97 7.44 -12.08
CA GLY A 4 17.84 7.02 -11.24
C GLY A 4 17.27 8.14 -10.37
N LYS A 5 18.14 9.07 -9.90
CA LYS A 5 17.70 10.24 -9.12
C LYS A 5 16.97 11.26 -9.99
N HIS A 6 17.41 11.45 -11.23
CA HIS A 6 16.75 12.36 -12.18
C HIS A 6 15.35 11.85 -12.53
N LYS A 7 15.24 10.56 -12.90
CA LYS A 7 13.95 9.91 -13.21
C LYS A 7 12.96 9.95 -12.03
N GLN A 8 13.43 9.69 -10.81
CA GLN A 8 12.58 9.74 -9.60
C GLN A 8 12.10 11.16 -9.27
N MET A 9 12.94 12.18 -9.50
CA MET A 9 12.56 13.58 -9.34
C MET A 9 11.51 13.99 -10.38
N ASP A 10 11.64 13.51 -11.61
CA ASP A 10 10.68 13.74 -12.69
C ASP A 10 9.32 13.09 -12.40
N ASP A 11 9.29 11.85 -11.89
CA ASP A 11 8.05 11.16 -11.50
C ASP A 11 7.35 11.83 -10.31
N THR A 12 8.12 12.35 -9.36
CA THR A 12 7.57 13.11 -8.23
C THR A 12 6.92 14.42 -8.71
N ILE A 13 7.60 15.17 -9.58
CA ILE A 13 7.05 16.41 -10.15
C ILE A 13 5.80 16.10 -10.99
N ARG A 14 5.80 15.00 -11.74
CA ARG A 14 4.65 14.52 -12.51
C ARG A 14 3.44 14.24 -11.61
N LEU A 15 3.66 13.54 -10.49
CA LEU A 15 2.61 13.29 -9.50
C LEU A 15 2.08 14.60 -8.90
N VAL A 16 2.95 15.50 -8.46
CA VAL A 16 2.52 16.78 -7.84
C VAL A 16 1.69 17.62 -8.81
N ARG A 17 2.11 17.73 -10.08
CA ARG A 17 1.33 18.43 -11.11
C ARG A 17 -0.03 17.77 -11.32
N TRP A 18 -0.06 16.46 -11.42
CA TRP A 18 -1.31 15.73 -11.60
C TRP A 18 -2.26 15.90 -10.41
N LEU A 19 -1.76 15.84 -9.17
CA LEU A 19 -2.55 16.08 -7.95
C LEU A 19 -3.14 17.50 -7.92
N SER A 20 -2.40 18.50 -8.42
CA SER A 20 -2.91 19.89 -8.51
C SER A 20 -4.12 20.02 -9.45
N GLU A 21 -4.25 19.13 -10.43
CA GLU A 21 -5.38 19.06 -11.36
C GLU A 21 -6.53 18.19 -10.83
N HIS A 22 -6.29 17.41 -9.77
CA HIS A 22 -7.25 16.44 -9.22
C HIS A 22 -7.44 16.65 -7.69
N PRO A 23 -8.07 17.76 -7.26
CA PRO A 23 -8.14 18.15 -5.85
C PRO A 23 -8.85 17.11 -4.96
N LYS A 24 -9.83 16.36 -5.49
CA LYS A 24 -10.48 15.26 -4.75
C LYS A 24 -9.46 14.16 -4.39
N ILE A 25 -8.60 13.77 -5.32
CA ILE A 25 -7.60 12.73 -5.09
C ILE A 25 -6.51 13.24 -4.15
N GLN A 26 -6.11 14.51 -4.35
CA GLN A 26 -5.13 15.17 -3.50
C GLN A 26 -5.59 15.20 -2.03
N SER A 27 -6.83 15.59 -1.74
CA SER A 27 -7.32 15.57 -0.35
C SER A 27 -7.42 14.14 0.19
N ARG A 28 -7.92 13.18 -0.59
CA ARG A 28 -8.00 11.77 -0.18
C ARG A 28 -6.64 11.11 0.06
N LEU A 29 -5.57 11.54 -0.62
CA LEU A 29 -4.22 11.03 -0.35
C LEU A 29 -3.52 11.78 0.78
N CYS A 30 -3.57 13.12 0.77
CA CYS A 30 -2.74 13.96 1.64
C CYS A 30 -3.40 14.35 2.97
N ASP A 31 -4.72 14.47 3.04
CA ASP A 31 -5.40 15.02 4.21
C ASP A 31 -5.95 13.92 5.11
N GLY A 32 -5.51 13.87 6.38
CA GLY A 32 -5.84 12.78 7.30
C GLY A 32 -7.33 12.65 7.66
N GLU A 33 -8.11 13.70 7.49
CA GLU A 33 -9.54 13.74 7.88
C GLU A 33 -10.48 13.18 6.81
N PHE A 34 -9.98 12.90 5.60
CA PHE A 34 -10.81 12.48 4.48
C PHE A 34 -10.68 10.98 4.18
N GLU A 35 -11.49 10.17 4.86
CA GLU A 35 -11.61 8.73 4.60
C GLU A 35 -12.53 8.45 3.39
N SER A 36 -12.07 7.60 2.48
CA SER A 36 -12.82 7.18 1.29
C SER A 36 -13.67 5.96 1.57
N THR A 37 -14.89 5.97 1.06
CA THR A 37 -15.67 4.74 0.97
C THR A 37 -14.99 3.73 0.05
N ALA A 38 -15.30 2.44 0.18
CA ALA A 38 -14.76 1.41 -0.71
C ALA A 38 -14.98 1.70 -2.21
N GLY A 39 -16.14 2.26 -2.60
CA GLY A 39 -16.44 2.63 -3.98
C GLY A 39 -15.53 3.76 -4.48
N GLU A 40 -15.36 4.82 -3.69
CA GLU A 40 -14.43 5.91 -4.02
C GLU A 40 -12.97 5.43 -4.06
N CYS A 41 -12.61 4.46 -3.22
CA CYS A 41 -11.29 3.85 -3.23
C CYS A 41 -11.02 3.16 -4.57
N ILE A 42 -11.99 2.39 -5.10
CA ILE A 42 -11.88 1.75 -6.42
C ILE A 42 -11.70 2.80 -7.52
N GLU A 43 -12.54 3.83 -7.57
CA GLU A 43 -12.42 4.91 -8.58
C GLU A 43 -11.03 5.56 -8.56
N MET A 44 -10.48 5.77 -7.36
CA MET A 44 -9.13 6.32 -7.22
C MET A 44 -8.03 5.36 -7.63
N ILE A 45 -8.16 4.06 -7.35
CA ILE A 45 -7.21 3.04 -7.82
C ILE A 45 -7.16 3.04 -9.35
N GLU A 46 -8.32 3.05 -10.02
CA GLU A 46 -8.41 3.08 -11.48
C GLU A 46 -7.76 4.34 -12.06
N MET A 47 -7.95 5.50 -11.42
CA MET A 47 -7.29 6.73 -11.82
C MET A 47 -5.78 6.66 -11.61
N LEU A 48 -5.30 6.21 -10.46
CA LEU A 48 -3.87 6.08 -10.18
C LEU A 48 -3.19 5.09 -11.12
N GLU A 49 -3.85 3.97 -11.44
CA GLU A 49 -3.39 2.99 -12.42
C GLU A 49 -3.29 3.61 -13.83
N LYS A 50 -4.31 4.34 -14.27
CA LYS A 50 -4.34 5.03 -15.57
C LYS A 50 -3.14 5.97 -15.76
N TYR A 51 -2.68 6.61 -14.70
CA TYR A 51 -1.51 7.50 -14.72
C TYR A 51 -0.23 6.85 -14.21
N SER A 52 -0.22 5.52 -14.02
CA SER A 52 0.95 4.74 -13.59
C SER A 52 1.56 5.22 -12.26
N PHE A 53 0.72 5.62 -11.32
CA PHE A 53 1.11 5.98 -9.95
C PHE A 53 0.89 4.81 -8.98
N TYR A 54 1.49 3.65 -9.30
CA TYR A 54 1.26 2.40 -8.56
C TYR A 54 1.67 2.47 -7.08
N ASP A 55 2.72 3.21 -6.74
CA ASP A 55 3.14 3.38 -5.35
C ASP A 55 2.07 4.09 -4.50
N MET A 56 1.32 5.01 -5.12
CA MET A 56 0.24 5.73 -4.44
C MET A 56 -0.97 4.84 -4.16
N ILE A 57 -1.19 3.80 -4.96
CA ILE A 57 -2.27 2.82 -4.73
C ILE A 57 -2.06 2.14 -3.38
N PHE A 58 -0.82 1.72 -3.07
CA PHE A 58 -0.53 1.10 -1.79
C PHE A 58 -0.72 2.08 -0.61
N ILE A 59 -0.29 3.34 -0.77
CA ILE A 59 -0.50 4.39 0.24
C ILE A 59 -2.00 4.62 0.48
N LEU A 60 -2.78 4.71 -0.60
CA LEU A 60 -4.23 4.89 -0.52
C LEU A 60 -4.90 3.74 0.26
N LEU A 61 -4.54 2.49 -0.07
CA LEU A 61 -5.08 1.30 0.58
C LEU A 61 -4.72 1.27 2.07
N MET A 62 -3.48 1.58 2.44
CA MET A 62 -3.05 1.61 3.84
C MET A 62 -3.73 2.71 4.64
N LYS A 63 -3.92 3.89 4.04
CA LYS A 63 -4.64 5.00 4.67
C LYS A 63 -6.11 4.66 4.95
N ASN A 64 -6.77 3.97 4.02
CA ASN A 64 -8.19 3.64 4.13
C ASN A 64 -8.45 2.25 4.72
N ARG A 65 -7.45 1.64 5.38
CA ARG A 65 -7.58 0.31 5.98
C ARG A 65 -8.56 0.28 7.17
N HIS A 66 -8.97 1.43 7.69
CA HIS A 66 -10.01 1.48 8.72
C HIS A 66 -11.42 1.17 8.17
N ASP A 67 -11.64 1.31 6.85
CA ASP A 67 -12.88 0.89 6.21
C ASP A 67 -13.00 -0.65 6.23
N PRO A 68 -14.09 -1.22 6.78
CA PRO A 68 -14.22 -2.68 6.93
C PRO A 68 -14.19 -3.46 5.60
N VAL A 69 -14.70 -2.88 4.52
CA VAL A 69 -14.73 -3.55 3.21
C VAL A 69 -13.33 -3.59 2.61
N ILE A 70 -12.59 -2.48 2.72
CA ILE A 70 -11.19 -2.41 2.27
C ILE A 70 -10.32 -3.35 3.12
N ASP A 71 -10.45 -3.35 4.44
CA ASP A 71 -9.67 -4.22 5.32
C ASP A 71 -9.93 -5.71 5.03
N GLU A 72 -11.20 -6.10 4.87
CA GLU A 72 -11.57 -7.48 4.55
C GLU A 72 -10.99 -7.91 3.19
N ALA A 73 -11.07 -7.05 2.17
CA ALA A 73 -10.52 -7.33 0.84
C ALA A 73 -8.99 -7.49 0.85
N LEU A 74 -8.29 -6.60 1.56
CA LEU A 74 -6.83 -6.67 1.73
C LEU A 74 -6.42 -7.91 2.53
N THR A 75 -7.13 -8.20 3.61
CA THR A 75 -6.86 -9.35 4.48
C THR A 75 -7.04 -10.66 3.73
N LYS A 76 -8.10 -10.82 2.92
CA LYS A 76 -8.29 -11.99 2.06
C LYS A 76 -7.16 -12.13 1.05
N THR A 77 -6.84 -11.04 0.33
CA THR A 77 -5.76 -11.04 -0.67
C THR A 77 -4.42 -11.44 -0.06
N VAL A 78 -4.08 -10.92 1.13
CA VAL A 78 -2.85 -11.25 1.84
C VAL A 78 -2.88 -12.71 2.32
N THR A 79 -4.00 -13.17 2.86
CA THR A 79 -4.16 -14.55 3.35
C THR A 79 -3.99 -15.56 2.22
N GLU A 80 -4.58 -15.30 1.05
CA GLU A 80 -4.42 -16.14 -0.15
C GLU A 80 -2.97 -16.17 -0.62
N LYS A 81 -2.29 -15.01 -0.65
CA LYS A 81 -0.86 -14.96 -0.99
C LYS A 81 0.00 -15.74 0.01
N ILE A 82 -0.31 -15.65 1.30
CA ILE A 82 0.35 -16.44 2.35
C ILE A 82 0.10 -17.93 2.14
N ALA A 83 -1.14 -18.34 1.84
CA ALA A 83 -1.48 -19.74 1.58
C ALA A 83 -0.70 -20.31 0.37
N ASN A 84 -0.68 -19.58 -0.74
CA ASN A 84 0.06 -19.97 -1.95
C ASN A 84 1.57 -20.10 -1.66
N GLU A 85 2.13 -19.15 -0.88
CA GLU A 85 3.53 -19.21 -0.49
C GLU A 85 3.80 -20.35 0.49
N TRP A 86 2.88 -20.63 1.41
CA TRP A 86 2.95 -21.73 2.37
C TRP A 86 3.00 -23.08 1.64
N GLU A 87 2.16 -23.27 0.62
CA GLU A 87 2.21 -24.45 -0.24
C GLU A 87 3.56 -24.59 -0.96
N ARG A 88 4.13 -23.47 -1.41
CA ARG A 88 5.41 -23.43 -2.13
C ARG A 88 6.62 -23.78 -1.25
N ILE A 89 6.68 -23.27 -0.02
CA ILE A 89 7.86 -23.40 0.86
C ILE A 89 7.71 -24.51 1.91
N GLY A 90 6.49 -24.99 2.13
CA GLY A 90 6.15 -26.02 3.11
C GLY A 90 5.97 -25.50 4.54
N THR A 91 5.21 -26.25 5.32
CA THR A 91 4.73 -25.85 6.66
C THR A 91 5.83 -25.51 7.64
N GLU A 92 6.91 -26.29 7.70
CA GLU A 92 7.96 -26.03 8.67
C GLU A 92 8.71 -24.72 8.37
N GLN A 93 8.99 -24.44 7.10
CA GLN A 93 9.69 -23.21 6.69
C GLN A 93 8.79 -21.99 6.94
N MET A 94 7.52 -22.05 6.54
CA MET A 94 6.57 -20.96 6.80
C MET A 94 6.45 -20.66 8.30
N CYS A 95 6.30 -21.69 9.14
CA CYS A 95 6.27 -21.52 10.59
C CYS A 95 7.56 -20.91 11.15
N ARG A 96 8.74 -21.26 10.60
CA ARG A 96 10.02 -20.63 11.00
C ARG A 96 10.03 -19.14 10.62
N ASP A 97 9.66 -18.81 9.40
CA ASP A 97 9.70 -17.43 8.88
C ASP A 97 8.74 -16.52 9.64
N ILE A 98 7.52 -16.97 9.93
CA ILE A 98 6.53 -16.23 10.74
C ILE A 98 7.10 -15.95 12.14
N LYS A 99 7.63 -16.98 12.82
CA LYS A 99 8.21 -16.83 14.16
C LYS A 99 9.40 -15.87 14.15
N GLU A 100 10.26 -15.93 13.14
CA GLU A 100 11.38 -15.01 13.00
C GLU A 100 10.91 -13.56 12.80
N ARG A 101 9.89 -13.35 11.94
CA ARG A 101 9.35 -12.03 11.71
C ARG A 101 8.73 -11.44 12.98
N ILE A 102 7.89 -12.19 13.69
CA ILE A 102 7.28 -11.74 14.96
C ILE A 102 8.36 -11.33 15.97
N ARG A 103 9.43 -12.12 16.11
CA ARG A 103 10.55 -11.79 17.02
C ARG A 103 11.28 -10.51 16.61
N LYS A 104 11.41 -10.22 15.32
CA LYS A 104 12.01 -8.96 14.85
C LYS A 104 11.12 -7.77 15.21
N GLU A 105 9.81 -7.88 14.99
CA GLU A 105 8.86 -6.80 15.33
C GLU A 105 8.79 -6.54 16.85
N ILE A 106 8.81 -7.59 17.69
CA ILE A 106 8.88 -7.43 19.15
C ILE A 106 10.09 -6.58 19.56
N LYS A 107 11.28 -6.90 19.03
CA LYS A 107 12.51 -6.16 19.35
C LYS A 107 12.45 -4.69 18.94
N ILE A 108 11.83 -4.38 17.81
CA ILE A 108 11.68 -2.99 17.34
C ILE A 108 10.79 -2.20 18.30
N ASN A 109 9.70 -2.80 18.75
CA ASN A 109 8.74 -2.16 19.65
C ASN A 109 9.21 -2.08 21.11
N GLU A 110 10.18 -2.90 21.54
CA GLU A 110 10.80 -2.80 22.87
C GLU A 110 11.84 -1.66 22.97
N VAL A 111 12.35 -1.17 21.83
CA VAL A 111 13.36 -0.11 21.74
C VAL A 111 12.73 1.27 21.44
N SER A 112 11.44 1.29 21.11
CA SER A 112 10.65 2.51 20.82
C SER A 112 9.88 2.96 22.06
#